data_AF-A0A1B1V3G3-F1
#
_entry.id   AF-A0A1B1V3G3-F1
#
_cell.length_a   1.000
_cell.length_b   1.000
_cell.length_c   1.000
_cell.angle_alpha   90.00
_cell.angle_beta   90.00
_cell.angle_gamma   90.00
#
_symmetry.space_group_name_H-M   'P 1'
#
loop_
_entity.id
_entity.type
_entity.pdbx_description
1 polymer ?
#
loop_
_entity_poly.entity_id
_entity_poly.type
_entity_poly.pdbx_seq_one_letter_code
_entity_poly.pdbx_strand_id
1 'polypeptide(L)' 'MSIRISLWFLVLAVFTATVIIASDVQEDHTLVLAHQPKEGCRYWLGGCSETNDCCAHLSCNWLKICAWDGTF' A
#
# COMPACT_ATOMS: atom_id res chain seq x y z
N MET A 1 23.84 7.63 -42.16
CA MET A 1 23.14 7.76 -40.88
C MET A 1 24.15 8.29 -39.86
N SER A 2 24.02 9.54 -39.42
CA SER A 2 25.07 10.22 -38.65
C SER A 2 25.29 9.53 -37.30
N ILE A 3 26.49 9.02 -37.02
CA ILE A 3 26.81 8.27 -35.79
C ILE A 3 26.47 9.07 -34.52
N ARG A 4 26.45 10.40 -34.64
CA ARG A 4 26.01 11.34 -33.60
C ARG A 4 24.54 11.10 -33.22
N ILE A 5 23.65 10.91 -34.18
CA ILE A 5 22.22 10.64 -33.96
C ILE A 5 22.04 9.30 -33.24
N SER A 6 22.84 8.28 -33.59
CA SER A 6 22.84 7.00 -32.89
C SER A 6 23.26 7.12 -31.42
N LEU A 7 24.27 7.96 -31.12
CA LEU A 7 24.72 8.20 -29.76
C LEU A 7 23.64 8.91 -28.92
N TRP A 8 22.93 9.88 -29.50
CA TRP A 8 21.81 10.55 -28.82
C TRP A 8 20.67 9.59 -28.46
N PHE A 9 20.31 8.66 -29.36
CA PHE A 9 19.29 7.66 -29.07
C PHE A 9 19.70 6.70 -27.94
N LEU A 10 20.97 6.29 -27.90
CA LEU A 10 21.48 5.44 -26.82
C LEU A 10 21.43 6.15 -25.46
N VAL A 11 21.84 7.42 -25.40
CA VAL A 11 21.78 8.22 -24.15
C VAL A 11 20.33 8.40 -23.69
N LEU A 12 19.41 8.73 -24.61
CA LEU A 12 17.99 8.86 -24.30
C LEU A 12 17.41 7.55 -23.74
N ALA A 13 17.71 6.42 -24.39
CA ALA A 13 17.23 5.10 -23.99
C ALA A 13 17.72 4.70 -22.59
N VAL A 14 18.99 4.97 -22.28
CA VAL A 14 19.56 4.72 -20.94
C VAL A 14 18.89 5.62 -19.90
N PHE A 15 18.70 6.92 -20.18
CA PHE A 15 18.05 7.84 -19.27
C PHE A 15 16.61 7.41 -18.98
N THR A 16 15.83 7.07 -20.01
CA THR A 16 14.46 6.56 -19.83
C THR A 16 14.44 5.25 -19.06
N ALA A 17 15.38 4.33 -19.31
CA ALA A 17 15.47 3.07 -18.56
C ALA A 17 15.79 3.32 -17.08
N THR A 18 16.69 4.25 -16.76
CA THR A 18 16.98 4.62 -15.37
C THR A 18 15.79 5.27 -14.66
N VAL A 19 15.02 6.10 -15.36
CA VAL A 19 13.78 6.70 -14.81
C VAL A 19 12.70 5.65 -14.59
N ILE A 20 12.56 4.67 -15.50
CA ILE A 20 11.62 3.56 -15.34
C ILE A 20 12.01 2.69 -14.13
N ILE A 21 13.28 2.34 -13.98
CA ILE A 21 13.77 1.55 -12.83
C ILE A 21 13.59 2.34 -11.52
N ALA A 22 13.84 3.66 -11.51
CA ALA A 22 13.54 4.50 -10.35
C ALA A 22 12.02 4.58 -10.06
N SER A 23 11.17 4.40 -11.07
CA SER A 23 9.71 4.32 -10.90
C SER A 23 9.26 2.94 -10.38
N ASP A 24 10.07 1.89 -10.56
CA ASP A 24 9.91 0.57 -9.95
C ASP A 24 10.44 0.54 -8.48
N VAL A 25 11.12 1.61 -8.04
CA VAL A 25 11.64 1.79 -6.67
C VAL A 25 10.64 2.54 -5.77
N GLN A 26 9.43 2.84 -6.25
CA GLN A 26 8.36 3.41 -5.45
C GLN A 26 7.04 2.65 -5.66
N GLU A 27 7.01 1.37 -5.30
CA GLU A 27 5.86 0.90 -4.53
C GLU A 27 6.01 1.45 -3.11
N ASP A 28 5.59 2.71 -2.97
CA ASP A 28 5.03 3.25 -1.74
C ASP A 28 4.27 2.12 -1.01
N HIS A 29 4.62 1.87 0.26
CA HIS A 29 3.93 0.96 1.20
C HIS A 29 4.33 -0.53 1.24
N THR A 30 5.61 -0.84 1.47
CA THR A 30 6.04 -2.09 2.15
C THR A 30 5.49 -2.26 3.59
N LEU A 31 4.50 -1.45 4.00
CA LEU A 31 3.66 -1.62 5.20
C LEU A 31 2.25 -2.17 4.86
N VAL A 32 1.92 -2.40 3.59
CA VAL A 32 0.65 -3.05 3.18
C VAL A 32 0.72 -4.58 3.29
N LEU A 33 1.91 -5.17 3.46
CA LEU A 33 2.04 -6.62 3.67
C LEU A 33 1.76 -7.09 5.10
N ALA A 34 1.51 -6.19 6.06
CA ALA A 34 1.17 -6.56 7.44
C ALA A 34 -0.32 -6.38 7.78
N HIS A 35 -1.07 -5.60 7.00
CA HIS A 35 -2.51 -5.45 7.20
C HIS A 35 -3.26 -5.95 5.98
N GLN A 36 -3.36 -7.28 5.86
CA GLN A 36 -4.38 -7.88 5.00
C GLN A 36 -5.73 -7.31 5.49
N PRO A 37 -6.43 -6.48 4.71
CA PRO A 37 -7.80 -6.16 5.04
C PRO A 37 -8.53 -7.50 4.98
N LYS A 38 -8.88 -8.06 6.14
CA LYS A 38 -9.77 -9.22 6.19
C LYS A 38 -10.99 -8.80 5.38
N GLU A 39 -11.23 -9.44 4.24
CA GLU A 39 -12.39 -9.15 3.42
C GLU A 39 -13.64 -9.33 4.31
N GLY A 40 -14.34 -8.22 4.59
CA GLY A 40 -15.50 -8.21 5.48
C GLY A 40 -15.26 -7.72 6.91
N CYS A 41 -14.08 -7.23 7.28
CA CYS A 41 -13.91 -6.57 8.59
C CYS A 41 -14.73 -5.28 8.70
N ARG A 42 -15.12 -4.96 9.94
CA ARG A 42 -15.96 -3.84 10.31
C ARG A 42 -15.08 -2.68 10.78
N TYR A 43 -15.32 -1.52 10.20
CA TYR A 43 -14.64 -0.28 10.56
C TYR A 43 -15.22 0.32 11.84
N TRP A 44 -14.69 1.48 12.26
CA TRP A 44 -15.11 2.17 13.47
C TRP A 44 -16.64 2.35 13.56
N LEU A 45 -17.20 2.08 14.73
CA LEU A 45 -18.65 2.03 15.02
C LEU A 45 -19.45 0.99 14.23
N GLY A 46 -18.80 0.13 13.45
CA GLY A 46 -19.43 -1.03 12.84
C GLY A 46 -19.85 -2.06 13.90
N GLY A 47 -21.03 -2.66 13.74
CA GLY A 47 -21.49 -3.71 14.64
C GLY A 47 -20.60 -4.96 14.60
N CYS A 48 -20.30 -5.53 15.75
CA CYS A 48 -19.42 -6.70 15.90
C CYS A 48 -19.97 -7.70 16.92
N SER A 49 -19.64 -8.97 16.73
CA SER A 49 -19.87 -10.04 17.71
C SER A 49 -18.59 -10.38 18.45
N GLU A 50 -17.46 -10.41 17.74
CA GLU A 50 -16.13 -10.73 18.23
C GLU A 50 -15.10 -9.69 17.80
N THR A 51 -13.97 -9.60 18.51
CA THR A 51 -12.86 -8.69 18.17
C THR A 51 -12.30 -8.93 16.77
N ASN A 52 -12.32 -10.19 16.30
CA ASN A 52 -11.88 -10.56 14.97
C ASN A 52 -12.74 -10.03 13.82
N ASP A 53 -13.94 -9.53 14.12
CA ASP A 53 -14.83 -8.88 13.16
C ASP A 53 -14.35 -7.46 12.81
N CYS A 54 -13.56 -6.83 13.67
CA CYS A 54 -13.10 -5.46 13.51
C CYS A 54 -11.79 -5.38 12.72
N CYS A 55 -11.57 -4.30 11.97
CA CYS A 55 -10.31 -4.08 11.24
C CYS A 55 -9.15 -3.76 12.21
N ALA A 56 -7.90 -3.58 11.74
CA ALA A 56 -6.79 -3.31 12.67
C ALA A 56 -7.02 -2.05 13.49
N HIS A 57 -6.41 -2.05 14.67
CA HIS A 57 -6.53 -1.00 15.67
C HIS A 57 -7.95 -0.84 16.21
N LEU A 58 -8.83 -1.81 15.94
CA LEU A 58 -10.21 -1.81 16.40
C LEU A 58 -10.51 -3.12 17.12
N SER A 59 -11.21 -3.02 18.24
CA SER A 59 -11.69 -4.15 19.00
C SER A 59 -13.18 -4.03 19.29
N CYS A 60 -13.84 -5.17 19.51
CA CYS A 60 -15.26 -5.19 19.78
C CYS A 60 -15.52 -4.74 21.23
N ASN A 61 -16.14 -3.57 21.38
CA ASN A 61 -16.44 -2.99 22.67
C ASN A 61 -17.68 -3.64 23.32
N TRP A 62 -17.94 -3.36 24.60
CA TRP A 62 -19.12 -3.82 25.35
C TRP A 62 -20.46 -3.39 24.70
N LEU A 63 -20.43 -2.33 23.89
CA LEU A 63 -21.55 -1.86 23.08
C LEU A 63 -21.77 -2.66 21.78
N LYS A 64 -21.04 -3.77 21.56
CA LYS A 64 -21.09 -4.57 20.33
C LYS A 64 -20.76 -3.76 19.06
N ILE A 65 -19.84 -2.80 19.21
CA ILE A 65 -19.32 -1.97 18.13
C ILE A 65 -17.79 -2.00 18.10
N CYS A 66 -17.22 -1.88 16.91
CA CYS A 66 -15.78 -1.75 16.73
C CYS A 66 -15.31 -0.38 17.20
N ALA A 67 -14.57 -0.34 18.29
CA ALA A 67 -13.97 0.86 18.85
C ALA A 67 -12.45 0.77 18.78
N TRP A 68 -11.78 1.92 18.77
CA TRP A 68 -10.32 1.95 18.74
C TRP A 68 -9.75 1.23 19.97
N ASP A 69 -8.82 0.30 19.75
CA ASP A 69 -8.26 -0.57 20.78
C ASP A 69 -7.03 0.03 21.50
N GLY A 70 -6.61 1.23 21.11
CA GLY A 70 -5.48 1.94 21.71
C GLY A 70 -4.12 1.60 21.09
N THR A 71 -4.09 0.81 20.02
CA THR A 71 -2.86 0.49 19.28
C THR A 71 -2.67 1.44 18.08
N PHE A 72 -1.41 1.70 17.71
CA PHE A 72 -1.01 2.55 16.57
C PHE A 72 -0.20 1.75 15.56
#